data_AF-A0A0D2MPD5-F1
#
_entry.id   AF-A0A0D2MPD5-F1
#
_cell.length_a   1.000
_cell.length_b   1.000
_cell.length_c   1.000
_cell.angle_alpha   90.00
_cell.angle_beta   90.00
_cell.angle_gamma   90.00
#
_symmetry.space_group_name_H-M   'P 1'
#
loop_
_entity.id
_entity.type
_entity.pdbx_description
1 polymer ?
#
loop_
_entity_poly.entity_id
_entity_poly.type
_entity_poly.pdbx_seq_one_letter_code
_entity_poly.pdbx_strand_id
1 'polypeptide(L)'
;MAVDSAPQALADGEAEPPIDEGAASLLKLLPKRLRRQLKQHARPAPGAPRLKEVLLHGHRRPALARLSDGATTELRERVPLSEALEALSGARRRCMDGDDDAGQRGGGGAQRDQARPRSAAGGKGGSSGGGVGGGGPLFDSDNRMALPGCLHRISAAAGRDRAVCGLTYRVGRHVPGAAAPLLDILTQIKRAQRGGGGGGGGGGAGGSASLGGGGGGAPSLLLLGRPGAGKTTLLRDVARVCADELGLSVVVVDTSNEIAGDGAEPHPCIGRALRLQVPHNRSQAEVMLEAVQNHGPEVIIVDEIGSKEVRRAGTAGPGAREGGDGCVSS
;
A
#
# COMPACT_ATOMS: atom_id res chain seq x y z
N MET A 1 63.66 -7.37 18.66
CA MET A 1 62.97 -6.42 17.77
C MET A 1 61.51 -6.83 17.74
N ALA A 2 60.68 -6.11 18.49
CA ALA A 2 59.24 -6.36 18.55
C ALA A 2 58.60 -5.87 17.25
N VAL A 3 57.81 -6.73 16.61
CA VAL A 3 56.94 -6.38 15.49
C VAL A 3 55.66 -5.81 16.08
N ASP A 4 55.62 -4.49 16.21
CA ASP A 4 54.41 -3.74 16.51
C ASP A 4 53.66 -3.50 15.19
N SER A 5 52.65 -4.33 14.94
CA SER A 5 51.71 -4.13 13.84
C SER A 5 50.34 -3.86 14.44
N ALA A 6 50.10 -2.58 14.74
CA ALA A 6 48.78 -2.06 15.04
C ALA A 6 47.82 -2.31 13.86
N PRO A 7 46.55 -2.66 14.09
CA PRO A 7 45.59 -2.81 13.02
C PRO A 7 45.25 -1.41 12.48
N GLN A 8 45.49 -1.20 11.19
CA GLN A 8 44.98 -0.05 10.46
C GLN A 8 43.45 -0.03 10.60
N ALA A 9 42.94 0.94 11.37
CA ALA A 9 41.54 1.29 11.36
C ALA A 9 41.18 1.70 9.94
N LEU A 10 40.38 0.87 9.28
CA LEU A 10 39.73 1.19 8.03
C LEU A 10 38.90 2.46 8.28
N ALA A 11 39.33 3.55 7.66
CA ALA A 11 38.52 4.74 7.53
C ALA A 11 37.35 4.37 6.61
N ASP A 12 36.25 3.91 7.21
CA ASP A 12 34.98 3.80 6.55
C ASP A 12 34.61 5.20 6.05
N GLY A 13 34.73 5.40 4.74
CA GLY A 13 34.17 6.59 4.10
C GLY A 13 32.70 6.64 4.46
N GLU A 14 32.29 7.71 5.15
CA GLU A 14 30.92 7.97 5.59
C GLU A 14 29.97 7.84 4.40
N ALA A 15 29.48 6.63 4.15
CA ALA A 15 28.48 6.37 3.13
C ALA A 15 27.24 7.18 3.52
N GLU A 16 26.77 8.04 2.60
CA GLU A 16 25.59 8.86 2.88
C GLU A 16 24.46 7.99 3.45
N PRO A 17 23.77 8.45 4.52
CA PRO A 17 22.72 7.66 5.13
C PRO A 17 21.63 7.32 4.09
N PRO A 18 21.05 6.11 4.18
CA PRO A 18 20.05 5.64 3.23
C PRO A 18 18.80 6.54 3.27
N ILE A 19 18.14 6.64 2.12
CA ILE A 19 16.92 7.43 1.97
C ILE A 19 15.77 6.74 2.71
N ASP A 20 15.08 7.48 3.58
CA ASP A 20 13.77 7.09 4.09
C ASP A 20 12.72 7.43 3.01
N GLU A 21 12.46 6.48 2.12
CA GLU A 21 11.54 6.64 1.00
C GLU A 21 10.16 7.17 1.42
N GLY A 22 9.65 6.72 2.57
CA GLY A 22 8.34 7.19 3.06
C GLY A 22 8.38 8.65 3.49
N ALA A 23 9.44 9.09 4.17
CA ALA A 23 9.60 10.51 4.46
C ALA A 23 9.80 11.31 3.17
N ALA A 24 10.67 10.84 2.26
CA ALA A 24 10.97 11.50 1.00
C ALA A 24 9.73 11.66 0.11
N SER A 25 8.87 10.64 0.00
CA SER A 25 7.62 10.71 -0.74
C SER A 25 6.62 11.66 -0.08
N LEU A 26 6.54 11.68 1.27
CA LEU A 26 5.64 12.62 1.96
C LEU A 26 6.04 14.07 1.70
N LEU A 27 7.34 14.36 1.69
CA LEU A 27 7.87 15.70 1.41
C LEU A 27 7.42 16.26 0.05
N LYS A 28 7.14 15.39 -0.95
CA LYS A 28 6.62 15.80 -2.26
C LYS A 28 5.17 16.33 -2.19
N LEU A 29 4.45 16.00 -1.12
CA LEU A 29 3.06 16.39 -0.88
C LEU A 29 2.93 17.66 -0.02
N LEU A 30 4.04 18.10 0.59
CA LEU A 30 4.05 19.24 1.48
C LEU A 30 4.39 20.55 0.74
N PRO A 31 3.88 21.69 1.23
CA PRO A 31 4.32 23.01 0.80
C PRO A 31 5.85 23.18 0.88
N LYS A 32 6.42 23.99 -0.03
CA LYS A 32 7.87 24.20 -0.15
C LYS A 32 8.52 24.61 1.19
N ARG A 33 7.83 25.43 1.98
CA ARG A 33 8.26 25.90 3.31
C ARG A 33 8.42 24.78 4.34
N LEU A 34 7.42 23.91 4.46
CA LEU A 34 7.50 22.74 5.34
C LEU A 34 8.51 21.72 4.82
N ARG A 35 8.53 21.51 3.50
CA ARG A 35 9.48 20.61 2.84
C ARG A 35 10.93 20.96 3.16
N ARG A 36 11.28 22.25 3.17
CA ARG A 36 12.64 22.72 3.49
C ARG A 36 13.05 22.35 4.93
N GLN A 37 12.16 22.57 5.90
CA GLN A 37 12.44 22.27 7.31
C GLN A 37 12.51 20.77 7.60
N LEU A 38 11.71 19.98 6.89
CA LEU A 38 11.62 18.54 7.11
C LEU A 38 12.58 17.72 6.23
N LYS A 39 13.35 18.37 5.34
CA LYS A 39 14.24 17.70 4.38
C LYS A 39 15.23 16.74 5.07
N GLN A 40 15.71 17.09 6.26
CA GLN A 40 16.63 16.26 7.04
C GLN A 40 16.04 14.87 7.38
N HIS A 41 14.71 14.75 7.48
CA HIS A 41 14.07 13.48 7.80
C HIS A 41 13.95 12.52 6.61
N ALA A 42 14.25 12.97 5.39
CA ALA A 42 14.34 12.09 4.22
C ALA A 42 15.63 11.24 4.23
N ARG A 43 16.64 11.65 5.00
CA ARG A 43 17.90 10.92 5.19
C ARG A 43 18.30 11.04 6.66
N PRO A 44 17.58 10.37 7.57
CA PRO A 44 17.89 10.44 8.99
C PRO A 44 19.27 9.82 9.25
N ALA A 45 20.01 10.37 10.22
CA ALA A 45 21.25 9.74 10.67
C ALA A 45 20.97 8.31 11.20
N PRO A 46 21.95 7.39 11.14
CA PRO A 46 21.78 6.04 11.68
C PRO A 46 21.29 6.07 13.14
N GLY A 47 20.23 5.31 13.44
CA GLY A 47 19.61 5.27 14.78
C GLY A 47 18.75 6.48 15.15
N ALA A 48 18.71 7.54 14.34
CA ALA A 48 17.87 8.70 14.61
C ALA A 48 16.37 8.38 14.47
N PRO A 49 15.51 9.02 15.28
CA PRO A 49 14.07 8.80 15.21
C PRO A 49 13.51 9.29 13.87
N ARG A 50 12.63 8.49 13.27
CA ARG A 50 12.08 8.75 11.94
C ARG A 50 10.83 9.63 12.00
N LEU A 51 10.59 10.43 10.97
CA LEU A 51 9.36 11.23 10.86
C LEU A 51 8.13 10.33 10.80
N LYS A 52 7.17 10.50 11.72
CA LYS A 52 5.95 9.67 11.80
C LYS A 52 4.73 10.42 11.31
N GLU A 53 4.57 11.66 11.75
CA GLU A 53 3.37 12.45 11.49
C GLU A 53 3.72 13.93 11.38
N VAL A 54 3.02 14.65 10.49
CA VAL A 54 3.05 16.11 10.41
C VAL A 54 1.63 16.62 10.64
N LEU A 55 1.46 17.54 11.58
CA LEU A 55 0.19 18.15 11.94
C LEU A 55 0.19 19.62 11.57
N LEU A 56 -0.78 20.05 10.77
CA LEU A 56 -0.96 21.43 10.36
C LEU A 56 -2.29 21.95 10.91
N HIS A 57 -2.25 22.98 11.74
CA HIS A 57 -3.43 23.56 12.42
C HIS A 57 -3.81 24.95 11.86
N GLY A 58 -3.38 25.24 10.62
CA GLY A 58 -3.50 26.55 9.99
C GLY A 58 -2.62 27.63 10.62
N HIS A 59 -2.87 28.89 10.23
CA HIS A 59 -1.94 30.01 10.47
C HIS A 59 -1.81 30.45 11.94
N ARG A 60 -2.73 30.02 12.82
CA ARG A 60 -2.75 30.43 14.24
C ARG A 60 -1.74 29.67 15.10
N ARG A 61 -1.32 28.46 14.70
CA ARG A 61 -0.40 27.61 15.47
C ARG A 61 0.72 27.10 14.55
N PRO A 62 1.94 26.88 15.07
CA PRO A 62 2.98 26.23 14.29
C PRO A 62 2.54 24.82 13.89
N ALA A 63 3.04 24.35 12.74
CA ALA A 63 2.90 22.95 12.39
C ALA A 63 3.77 22.10 13.32
N LEU A 64 3.36 20.86 13.58
CA LEU A 64 4.09 19.94 14.45
C LEU A 64 4.63 18.77 13.63
N ALA A 65 5.85 18.34 13.92
CA ALA A 65 6.40 17.09 13.43
C ALA A 65 6.54 16.12 14.60
N ARG A 66 5.95 14.93 14.49
CA ARG A 66 6.11 13.86 15.47
C ARG A 66 7.04 12.80 14.92
N LEU A 67 7.96 12.33 15.76
CA LEU A 67 8.95 11.32 15.40
C LEU A 67 8.56 9.96 15.99
N SER A 68 9.29 8.92 15.59
CA SER A 68 9.00 7.52 15.95
C SER A 68 9.21 7.20 17.42
N ASP A 69 10.06 7.96 18.11
CA ASP A 69 10.32 7.88 19.56
C ASP A 69 9.28 8.64 20.41
N GLY A 70 8.30 9.28 19.76
CA GLY A 70 7.27 10.10 20.42
C GLY A 70 7.65 11.57 20.59
N ALA A 71 8.88 11.97 20.25
CA ALA A 71 9.28 13.37 20.29
C ALA A 71 8.41 14.20 19.33
N THR A 72 8.02 15.40 19.78
CA THR A 72 7.24 16.35 18.98
C THR A 72 8.01 17.65 18.87
N THR A 73 8.22 18.13 17.64
CA THR A 73 8.95 19.37 17.35
C THR A 73 8.02 20.36 16.65
N GLU A 74 8.05 21.62 17.08
CA GLU A 74 7.36 22.70 16.38
C GLU A 74 8.16 23.17 15.17
N LEU A 75 7.49 23.31 14.04
CA LEU A 75 8.08 23.84 12.81
C LEU A 75 8.03 25.36 12.84
N ARG A 76 9.18 25.98 12.58
CA ARG A 76 9.42 27.43 12.69
C ARG A 76 8.57 28.22 11.69
N GLU A 77 8.49 27.76 10.44
CA GLU A 77 7.71 28.47 9.43
C GLU A 77 6.23 28.09 9.52
N ARG A 78 5.38 29.10 9.66
CA ARG A 78 3.93 28.96 9.58
C ARG A 78 3.51 28.87 8.12
N VAL A 79 2.57 27.97 7.85
CA VAL A 79 2.02 27.75 6.51
C VAL A 79 0.50 27.82 6.58
N PRO A 80 -0.15 28.65 5.75
CA PRO A 80 -1.60 28.69 5.71
C PRO A 80 -2.17 27.38 5.14
N LEU A 81 -3.38 27.01 5.57
CA LEU A 81 -4.03 25.79 5.07
C LEU A 81 -4.27 25.85 3.57
N SER A 82 -4.54 27.02 2.99
CA SER A 82 -4.70 27.20 1.54
C SER A 82 -3.48 26.70 0.76
N GLU A 83 -2.26 27.09 1.18
CA GLU A 83 -1.02 26.65 0.54
C GLU A 83 -0.84 25.12 0.64
N ALA A 84 -1.21 24.52 1.78
CA ALA A 84 -1.17 23.06 1.96
C ALA A 84 -2.20 22.33 1.10
N LEU A 85 -3.42 22.86 0.99
CA LEU A 85 -4.49 22.33 0.15
C LEU A 85 -4.16 22.46 -1.34
N GLU A 86 -3.51 23.55 -1.75
CA GLU A 86 -3.00 23.74 -3.11
C GLU A 86 -1.90 22.74 -3.44
N ALA A 87 -0.95 22.51 -2.52
CA ALA A 87 0.11 21.51 -2.69
C ALA A 87 -0.48 20.09 -2.88
N LEU A 88 -1.48 19.73 -2.07
CA LEU A 88 -2.20 18.47 -2.18
C LEU A 88 -2.99 18.34 -3.48
N SER A 89 -3.72 19.38 -3.86
CA SER A 89 -4.48 19.41 -5.11
C SER A 89 -3.56 19.28 -6.32
N GLY A 90 -2.40 19.95 -6.29
CA GLY A 90 -1.36 19.81 -7.29
C GLY A 90 -0.75 18.42 -7.34
N ALA A 91 -0.54 17.78 -6.19
CA ALA A 91 -0.06 16.39 -6.12
C ALA A 91 -1.08 15.42 -6.73
N ARG A 92 -2.36 15.55 -6.41
CA ARG A 92 -3.42 14.71 -6.98
C ARG A 92 -3.50 14.82 -8.51
N ARG A 93 -3.38 16.05 -9.05
CA ARG A 93 -3.36 16.27 -10.50
C ARG A 93 -2.19 15.56 -11.16
N ARG A 94 -0.96 15.72 -10.64
CA ARG A 94 0.22 15.01 -11.17
C ARG A 94 0.05 13.49 -11.19
N CYS A 95 -0.56 12.92 -10.15
CA CYS A 95 -0.86 11.50 -10.12
C CYS A 95 -1.92 11.07 -11.15
N MET A 96 -2.90 11.92 -11.46
CA MET A 96 -3.98 11.60 -12.43
C MET A 96 -3.58 11.82 -13.87
N ASP A 97 -2.76 12.84 -14.13
CA ASP A 97 -2.32 13.19 -15.48
C ASP A 97 -1.26 12.19 -16.01
N GLY A 98 -0.75 11.31 -15.14
CA GLY A 98 0.41 10.46 -15.40
C GLY A 98 1.66 11.34 -15.48
N ASP A 99 2.66 11.10 -14.62
CA ASP A 99 3.94 11.77 -14.80
C ASP A 99 4.55 11.30 -16.14
N ASP A 100 4.36 12.09 -17.21
CA ASP A 100 5.11 12.06 -18.48
C ASP A 100 6.61 12.43 -18.28
N ASP A 101 7.19 12.07 -17.13
CA ASP A 101 8.61 12.25 -16.81
C ASP A 101 9.40 10.92 -16.98
N ALA A 102 8.88 10.03 -17.83
CA ALA A 102 9.64 8.93 -18.39
C ALA A 102 10.49 9.42 -19.58
N GLY A 103 11.55 10.16 -19.27
CA GLY A 103 12.72 10.30 -20.14
C GLY A 103 12.53 11.06 -21.45
N GLN A 104 13.21 12.19 -21.57
CA GLN A 104 13.79 12.62 -22.85
C GLN A 104 14.65 11.50 -23.45
N ARG A 105 14.01 10.61 -24.22
CA ARG A 105 14.61 9.75 -25.24
C ARG A 105 13.69 9.71 -26.44
N GLY A 106 13.96 10.64 -27.36
CA GLY A 106 13.97 10.43 -28.81
C GLY A 106 12.72 9.85 -29.48
N GLY A 107 11.98 10.74 -30.16
CA GLY A 107 11.71 10.60 -31.59
C GLY A 107 10.42 9.86 -32.00
N GLY A 108 9.69 10.50 -32.92
CA GLY A 108 8.82 9.80 -33.87
C GLY A 108 7.33 10.08 -33.67
N GLY A 109 6.85 11.15 -34.30
CA GLY A 109 5.41 11.45 -34.37
C GLY A 109 4.62 10.43 -35.18
N ALA A 110 3.38 10.23 -34.78
CA ALA A 110 2.29 9.80 -35.66
C ALA A 110 0.97 10.25 -35.04
N GLN A 111 0.35 11.27 -35.66
CA GLN A 111 -1.04 11.65 -35.48
C GLN A 111 -1.96 10.43 -35.60
N ARG A 112 -2.91 10.28 -34.67
CA ARG A 112 -4.11 9.47 -34.90
C ARG A 112 -5.36 10.20 -34.43
N ASP A 113 -6.36 10.05 -35.29
CA ASP A 113 -7.59 10.80 -35.39
C ASP A 113 -8.55 10.62 -34.21
N GLN A 114 -9.32 11.70 -34.02
CA GLN A 114 -10.42 11.82 -33.10
C GLN A 114 -11.64 11.03 -33.61
N ALA A 115 -12.22 10.18 -32.77
CA ALA A 115 -13.61 9.75 -32.89
C ALA A 115 -14.22 9.56 -31.50
N ARG A 116 -15.04 10.53 -31.06
CA ARG A 116 -15.92 10.42 -29.89
C ARG A 116 -17.31 10.00 -30.35
N PRO A 117 -17.98 9.02 -29.69
CA PRO A 117 -19.43 8.90 -29.78
C PRO A 117 -20.10 9.72 -28.68
N ARG A 118 -21.19 10.40 -29.06
CA ARG A 118 -22.14 11.11 -28.19
C ARG A 118 -23.16 10.12 -27.62
N SER A 119 -23.52 10.24 -26.36
CA SER A 119 -24.84 9.83 -25.86
C SER A 119 -25.33 10.77 -24.77
N ALA A 120 -26.65 10.93 -24.71
CA ALA A 120 -27.38 12.00 -24.05
C ALA A 120 -28.30 11.45 -22.93
N ALA A 121 -28.85 12.40 -22.16
CA ALA A 121 -29.87 12.29 -21.10
C ALA A 121 -29.35 11.87 -19.71
N GLY A 122 -29.68 12.51 -18.58
CA GLY A 122 -30.61 13.60 -18.26
C GLY A 122 -31.02 13.45 -16.79
N GLY A 123 -30.94 14.50 -15.97
CA GLY A 123 -31.39 14.48 -14.57
C GLY A 123 -30.90 15.67 -13.74
N LYS A 124 -31.83 16.46 -13.20
CA LYS A 124 -31.67 17.84 -12.68
C LYS A 124 -31.23 17.91 -11.20
N GLY A 125 -30.55 19.01 -10.83
CA GLY A 125 -30.67 19.62 -9.49
C GLY A 125 -29.48 20.44 -8.97
N GLY A 126 -29.56 21.78 -9.01
CA GLY A 126 -28.98 22.69 -7.99
C GLY A 126 -27.63 23.37 -8.24
N SER A 127 -27.67 24.57 -8.83
CA SER A 127 -26.60 25.62 -8.90
C SER A 127 -26.23 26.15 -7.49
N SER A 128 -25.03 26.61 -7.11
CA SER A 128 -24.04 27.55 -7.70
C SER A 128 -22.78 27.55 -6.78
N GLY A 129 -21.54 27.83 -7.19
CA GLY A 129 -21.01 28.25 -8.48
C GLY A 129 -19.46 28.26 -8.51
N GLY A 130 -18.91 28.36 -9.73
CA GLY A 130 -17.61 28.98 -10.04
C GLY A 130 -16.37 28.09 -10.13
N GLY A 131 -16.01 27.63 -11.34
CA GLY A 131 -14.60 27.54 -11.77
C GLY A 131 -14.03 26.15 -12.15
N VAL A 132 -14.13 25.82 -13.44
CA VAL A 132 -13.26 24.96 -14.30
C VAL A 132 -12.32 23.94 -13.62
N GLY A 133 -12.56 22.65 -13.90
CA GLY A 133 -11.58 21.56 -13.78
C GLY A 133 -12.18 20.29 -13.16
N GLY A 134 -12.38 19.25 -13.97
CA GLY A 134 -12.91 17.96 -13.52
C GLY A 134 -12.05 17.36 -12.41
N GLY A 135 -12.64 17.20 -11.23
CA GLY A 135 -12.03 16.55 -10.10
C GLY A 135 -12.96 16.70 -8.91
N GLY A 136 -13.47 15.59 -8.38
CA GLY A 136 -14.33 15.59 -7.21
C GLY A 136 -13.68 16.24 -5.97
N PRO A 137 -14.39 16.26 -4.83
CA PRO A 137 -13.86 16.86 -3.60
C PRO A 137 -12.46 16.31 -3.26
N LEU A 138 -11.60 17.14 -2.65
CA LEU A 138 -10.22 16.76 -2.33
C LEU A 138 -10.16 15.64 -1.28
N PHE A 139 -11.17 15.58 -0.42
CA PHE A 139 -11.33 14.58 0.63
C PHE A 139 -12.63 13.82 0.42
N ASP A 140 -12.64 12.55 0.80
CA ASP A 140 -13.81 11.68 0.81
C ASP A 140 -14.74 11.96 2.02
N SER A 141 -15.76 11.12 2.20
CA SER A 141 -16.70 11.20 3.32
C SER A 141 -16.06 10.98 4.69
N ASP A 142 -14.91 10.30 4.74
CA ASP A 142 -14.14 10.05 5.96
C ASP A 142 -13.08 11.14 6.21
N ASN A 143 -13.13 12.23 5.43
CA ASN A 143 -12.17 13.32 5.43
C ASN A 143 -10.74 12.85 5.12
N ARG A 144 -10.58 11.75 4.37
CA ARG A 144 -9.28 11.26 3.90
C ARG A 144 -9.07 11.66 2.45
N MET A 145 -7.80 11.86 2.10
CA MET A 145 -7.41 12.11 0.73
C MET A 145 -6.77 10.85 0.16
N ALA A 146 -7.47 10.26 -0.80
CA ALA A 146 -6.95 9.18 -1.62
C ALA A 146 -5.98 9.73 -2.68
N LEU A 147 -4.70 9.37 -2.56
CA LEU A 147 -3.68 9.66 -3.57
C LEU A 147 -3.27 8.35 -4.27
N PRO A 148 -3.41 8.26 -5.61
CA PRO A 148 -2.93 7.11 -6.37
C PRO A 148 -1.48 6.78 -6.05
N GLY A 149 -1.17 5.50 -5.88
CA GLY A 149 0.20 5.03 -5.67
C GLY A 149 0.85 5.50 -4.36
N CYS A 150 0.09 5.94 -3.36
CA CYS A 150 0.62 6.52 -2.11
C CYS A 150 0.21 5.72 -0.87
N LEU A 151 1.17 5.46 0.04
CA LEU A 151 0.89 4.82 1.34
C LEU A 151 0.57 5.81 2.46
N HIS A 152 0.74 7.10 2.24
CA HIS A 152 0.51 8.09 3.29
C HIS A 152 -0.98 8.26 3.56
N ARG A 153 -1.32 8.35 4.85
CA ARG A 153 -2.68 8.71 5.26
C ARG A 153 -2.76 10.20 5.50
N ILE A 154 -3.53 10.88 4.68
CA ILE A 154 -3.71 12.33 4.74
C ILE A 154 -5.16 12.60 5.10
N SER A 155 -5.38 13.23 6.24
CA SER A 155 -6.72 13.45 6.79
C SER A 155 -6.94 14.93 7.08
N ALA A 156 -8.11 15.43 6.70
CA ALA A 156 -8.58 16.76 7.06
C ALA A 156 -9.33 16.72 8.39
N ALA A 157 -9.05 17.70 9.25
CA ALA A 157 -9.93 18.06 10.34
C ALA A 157 -10.94 19.08 9.82
N ALA A 158 -12.23 18.81 10.00
CA ALA A 158 -13.31 19.70 9.61
C ALA A 158 -13.83 20.51 10.81
N GLY A 159 -14.07 21.80 10.60
CA GLY A 159 -14.77 22.68 11.53
C GLY A 159 -16.28 22.40 11.56
N ARG A 160 -17.00 23.13 12.42
CA ARG A 160 -18.47 23.02 12.53
C ARG A 160 -19.19 23.44 11.23
N ASP A 161 -18.56 24.31 10.46
CA ASP A 161 -18.97 24.77 9.14
C ASP A 161 -18.58 23.81 8.01
N ARG A 162 -18.02 22.64 8.33
CA ARG A 162 -17.38 21.68 7.41
C ARG A 162 -16.16 22.23 6.66
N ALA A 163 -15.65 23.42 6.99
CA ALA A 163 -14.42 23.92 6.41
C ALA A 163 -13.21 23.17 6.98
N VAL A 164 -12.19 22.93 6.17
CA VAL A 164 -10.96 22.30 6.64
C VAL A 164 -10.24 23.25 7.60
N CYS A 165 -10.10 22.84 8.85
CA CYS A 165 -9.44 23.60 9.91
C CYS A 165 -8.07 23.03 10.31
N GLY A 166 -7.70 21.86 9.77
CA GLY A 166 -6.39 21.26 9.98
C GLY A 166 -6.12 20.09 9.04
N LEU A 167 -4.86 19.70 8.92
CA LEU A 167 -4.41 18.54 8.15
C LEU A 167 -3.48 17.67 9.00
N THR A 168 -3.66 16.36 8.89
CA THR A 168 -2.79 15.36 9.50
C THR A 168 -2.19 14.51 8.39
N TYR A 169 -0.87 14.50 8.30
CA TYR A 169 -0.11 13.67 7.37
C TYR A 169 0.59 12.56 8.15
N ARG A 170 0.29 11.30 7.85
CA ARG A 170 0.94 10.15 8.47
C ARG A 170 1.81 9.45 7.45
N VAL A 171 3.08 9.24 7.82
CA VAL A 171 4.09 8.68 6.92
C VAL A 171 3.88 7.17 6.79
N GLY A 172 3.21 6.75 5.71
CA GLY A 172 3.26 5.37 5.21
C GLY A 172 4.65 4.98 4.74
N ARG A 173 5.08 3.75 5.05
CA ARG A 173 6.39 3.19 4.68
C ARG A 173 6.26 1.76 4.17
N HIS A 174 7.11 1.45 3.21
CA HIS A 174 7.47 0.08 2.83
C HIS A 174 8.91 -0.19 3.26
N VAL A 175 9.17 -1.39 3.77
CA VAL A 175 10.50 -1.85 4.17
C VAL A 175 10.80 -3.08 3.32
N PRO A 176 11.56 -2.93 2.22
CA PRO A 176 11.98 -4.07 1.42
C PRO A 176 12.80 -5.06 2.24
N GLY A 177 12.62 -6.35 1.98
CA GLY A 177 13.33 -7.42 2.68
C GLY A 177 12.75 -7.77 4.06
N ALA A 178 11.67 -7.13 4.49
CA ALA A 178 10.94 -7.51 5.70
C ALA A 178 10.46 -8.98 5.64
N ALA A 179 10.16 -9.49 4.45
CA ALA A 179 9.74 -10.88 4.24
C ALA A 179 10.89 -11.90 4.20
N ALA A 180 12.16 -11.46 4.30
CA ALA A 180 13.32 -12.34 4.22
C ALA A 180 13.26 -13.55 5.18
N PRO A 181 12.82 -13.41 6.46
CA PRO A 181 12.70 -14.54 7.37
C PRO A 181 11.63 -15.57 7.00
N LEU A 182 10.74 -15.26 6.05
CA LEU A 182 9.65 -16.15 5.61
C LEU A 182 9.92 -16.80 4.25
N LEU A 183 11.05 -16.53 3.61
CA LEU A 183 11.31 -16.96 2.23
C LEU A 183 11.26 -18.49 2.05
N ASP A 184 11.69 -19.24 3.04
CA ASP A 184 11.61 -20.70 3.07
C ASP A 184 10.15 -21.18 3.06
N ILE A 185 9.30 -20.60 3.92
CA ILE A 185 7.86 -20.89 4.00
C ILE A 185 7.16 -20.48 2.70
N LEU A 186 7.44 -19.29 2.17
CA LEU A 186 6.84 -18.82 0.91
C LEU A 186 7.23 -19.71 -0.28
N THR A 187 8.47 -20.19 -0.30
CA THR A 187 8.94 -21.14 -1.32
C THR A 187 8.25 -22.50 -1.19
N GLN A 188 7.98 -22.97 0.03
CA GLN A 188 7.20 -24.18 0.26
C GLN A 188 5.76 -24.03 -0.24
N ILE A 189 5.12 -22.89 0.01
CA ILE A 189 3.77 -22.58 -0.49
C ILE A 189 3.75 -22.66 -2.03
N LYS A 190 4.72 -22.05 -2.72
CA LYS A 190 4.86 -22.14 -4.18
C LYS A 190 4.97 -23.58 -4.68
N ARG A 191 5.74 -24.44 -3.98
CA ARG A 191 5.88 -25.86 -4.35
C ARG A 191 4.57 -26.63 -4.18
N ALA A 192 3.85 -26.38 -3.09
CA ALA A 192 2.56 -27.01 -2.83
C ALA A 192 1.51 -26.65 -3.90
N GLN A 193 1.49 -25.39 -4.36
CA GLN A 193 0.58 -24.96 -5.42
C GLN A 193 0.89 -25.64 -6.77
N ARG A 194 2.17 -25.83 -7.11
CA ARG A 194 2.59 -26.52 -8.35
C ARG A 194 2.42 -28.03 -8.30
N GLY A 195 2.45 -28.64 -7.12
CA GLY A 195 2.26 -30.08 -6.93
C GLY A 195 0.81 -30.57 -7.04
N GLY A 196 -0.16 -29.66 -7.13
CA GLY A 196 -1.59 -29.98 -7.22
C GLY A 196 -2.09 -30.37 -8.62
N GLY A 197 -1.24 -30.30 -9.66
CA GLY A 197 -1.60 -30.62 -11.04
C GLY A 197 -0.56 -31.52 -11.71
N GLY A 198 -0.74 -32.84 -11.62
CA GLY A 198 0.01 -33.81 -12.42
C GLY A 198 0.45 -35.04 -11.64
N GLY A 199 -0.23 -36.17 -11.87
CA GLY A 199 0.33 -37.48 -11.55
C GLY A 199 1.56 -37.78 -12.41
N GLY A 200 2.56 -38.41 -11.81
CA GLY A 200 3.77 -38.90 -12.49
C GLY A 200 4.87 -39.20 -11.48
N GLY A 201 5.19 -40.48 -11.29
CA GLY A 201 6.04 -40.98 -10.22
C GLY A 201 7.53 -40.63 -10.33
N GLY A 202 8.26 -40.92 -9.25
CA GLY A 202 9.72 -40.85 -9.21
C GLY A 202 10.22 -40.54 -7.80
N GLY A 203 10.73 -41.55 -7.10
CA GLY A 203 11.23 -41.45 -5.73
C GLY A 203 12.42 -40.49 -5.57
N GLY A 204 12.52 -39.91 -4.38
CA GLY A 204 13.67 -39.13 -3.94
C GLY A 204 13.52 -38.76 -2.47
N ALA A 205 14.33 -39.38 -1.62
CA ALA A 205 14.37 -39.15 -0.19
C ALA A 205 14.78 -37.70 0.13
N GLY A 206 13.98 -37.01 0.91
CA GLY A 206 14.26 -35.69 1.45
C GLY A 206 13.09 -35.25 2.31
N GLY A 207 13.18 -35.54 3.62
CA GLY A 207 12.13 -35.25 4.58
C GLY A 207 11.78 -33.77 4.63
N SER A 208 10.69 -33.40 3.96
CA SER A 208 10.00 -32.13 4.19
C SER A 208 9.00 -32.39 5.30
N ALA A 209 9.24 -31.80 6.47
CA ALA A 209 8.20 -31.66 7.49
C ALA A 209 6.98 -31.04 6.79
N SER A 210 5.93 -31.84 6.60
CA SER A 210 4.68 -31.33 6.11
C SER A 210 4.22 -30.28 7.11
N LEU A 211 3.83 -29.10 6.63
CA LEU A 211 3.01 -28.19 7.40
C LEU A 211 1.73 -28.97 7.71
N GLY A 212 1.72 -29.63 8.86
CA GLY A 212 0.84 -30.74 9.16
C GLY A 212 -0.62 -30.31 9.29
N GLY A 213 -1.52 -31.22 8.89
CA GLY A 213 -2.92 -31.19 9.28
C GLY A 213 -3.90 -31.72 8.24
N GLY A 214 -3.86 -33.02 7.92
CA GLY A 214 -5.04 -33.88 7.74
C GLY A 214 -6.24 -33.45 6.88
N GLY A 215 -6.11 -32.51 5.95
CA GLY A 215 -7.15 -32.14 5.00
C GLY A 215 -6.49 -31.61 3.74
N GLY A 216 -6.92 -32.07 2.57
CA GLY A 216 -6.36 -31.70 1.25
C GLY A 216 -6.61 -30.25 0.82
N GLY A 217 -6.49 -29.30 1.74
CA GLY A 217 -6.60 -27.86 1.48
C GLY A 217 -5.23 -27.24 1.15
N ALA A 218 -5.25 -26.14 0.41
CA ALA A 218 -4.06 -25.35 0.14
C ALA A 218 -3.41 -24.84 1.45
N PRO A 219 -2.07 -24.71 1.50
CA PRO A 219 -1.39 -24.19 2.69
C PRO A 219 -1.81 -22.75 2.98
N SER A 220 -1.95 -22.42 4.26
CA SER A 220 -2.30 -21.07 4.73
C SER A 220 -1.29 -20.57 5.76
N LEU A 221 -1.05 -19.26 5.76
CA LEU A 221 -0.15 -18.59 6.69
C LEU A 221 -0.90 -17.45 7.39
N LEU A 222 -0.93 -17.48 8.73
CA LEU A 222 -1.56 -16.44 9.55
C LEU A 222 -0.49 -15.68 10.35
N LEU A 223 -0.46 -14.36 10.20
CA LEU A 223 0.46 -13.49 10.93
C LEU A 223 -0.25 -12.89 12.15
N LEU A 224 0.18 -13.26 13.35
CA LEU A 224 -0.36 -12.75 14.62
C LEU A 224 0.65 -11.85 15.33
N GLY A 225 0.14 -10.78 15.96
CA GLY A 225 0.99 -9.86 16.71
C GLY A 225 0.22 -8.66 17.24
N ARG A 226 0.78 -8.00 18.25
CA ARG A 226 0.20 -6.80 18.85
C ARG A 226 -0.05 -5.69 17.80
N PRO A 227 -0.99 -4.76 18.04
CA PRO A 227 -1.13 -3.57 17.21
C PRO A 227 0.21 -2.84 17.04
N GLY A 228 0.54 -2.42 15.81
CA GLY A 228 1.80 -1.75 15.52
C GLY A 228 3.05 -2.64 15.42
N ALA A 229 2.93 -3.97 15.53
CA ALA A 229 4.07 -4.90 15.42
C ALA A 229 4.68 -5.02 14.00
N GLY A 230 4.15 -4.30 13.01
CA GLY A 230 4.67 -4.33 11.63
C GLY A 230 4.07 -5.41 10.73
N LYS A 231 2.94 -6.03 11.12
CA LYS A 231 2.24 -7.05 10.32
C LYS A 231 1.96 -6.59 8.89
N THR A 232 1.36 -5.43 8.72
CA THR A 232 1.06 -4.86 7.40
C THR A 232 2.34 -4.57 6.60
N THR A 233 3.42 -4.12 7.27
CA THR A 233 4.72 -3.91 6.61
C THR A 233 5.27 -5.23 6.07
N LEU A 234 5.15 -6.31 6.84
CA LEU A 234 5.53 -7.65 6.43
C LEU A 234 4.65 -8.16 5.28
N LEU A 235 3.32 -8.02 5.38
CA LEU A 235 2.37 -8.42 4.33
C LEU A 235 2.62 -7.71 2.99
N ARG A 236 2.92 -6.42 3.02
CA ARG A 236 3.29 -5.65 1.81
C ARG A 236 4.49 -6.27 1.11
N ASP A 237 5.55 -6.57 1.86
CA ASP A 237 6.76 -7.14 1.27
C ASP A 237 6.57 -8.61 0.87
N VAL A 238 5.76 -9.38 1.60
CA VAL A 238 5.35 -10.74 1.19
C VAL A 238 4.60 -10.69 -0.15
N ALA A 239 3.67 -9.75 -0.34
CA ALA A 239 2.96 -9.59 -1.61
C ALA A 239 3.92 -9.34 -2.77
N ARG A 240 4.87 -8.42 -2.58
CA ARG A 240 5.93 -8.11 -3.55
C ARG A 240 6.80 -9.32 -3.87
N VAL A 241 7.31 -10.02 -2.85
CA VAL A 241 8.16 -11.21 -3.03
C VAL A 241 7.38 -12.30 -3.78
N CYS A 242 6.15 -12.58 -3.39
CA CYS A 242 5.32 -13.58 -4.07
C CYS A 242 5.07 -13.22 -5.54
N ALA A 243 4.76 -11.96 -5.84
CA ALA A 243 4.43 -11.52 -7.19
C ALA A 243 5.66 -11.37 -8.10
N ASP A 244 6.74 -10.76 -7.61
CA ASP A 244 7.88 -10.37 -8.44
C ASP A 244 9.02 -11.40 -8.41
N GLU A 245 9.37 -11.91 -7.23
CA GLU A 245 10.50 -12.83 -7.07
C GLU A 245 10.07 -14.28 -7.28
N LEU A 246 8.93 -14.69 -6.71
CA LEU A 246 8.39 -16.03 -6.88
C LEU A 246 7.54 -16.17 -8.15
N GLY A 247 7.12 -15.07 -8.76
CA GLY A 247 6.37 -15.06 -10.02
C GLY A 247 5.00 -15.73 -9.91
N LEU A 248 4.36 -15.64 -8.72
CA LEU A 248 3.03 -16.16 -8.48
C LEU A 248 1.96 -15.14 -8.89
N SER A 249 0.79 -15.61 -9.32
CA SER A 249 -0.38 -14.74 -9.43
C SER A 249 -0.91 -14.41 -8.03
N VAL A 250 -0.70 -13.16 -7.59
CA VAL A 250 -1.07 -12.69 -6.26
C VAL A 250 -2.23 -11.71 -6.36
N VAL A 251 -3.27 -11.93 -5.55
CA VAL A 251 -4.34 -10.96 -5.31
C VAL A 251 -4.32 -10.52 -3.85
N VAL A 252 -4.23 -9.22 -3.63
CA VAL A 252 -4.36 -8.57 -2.32
C VAL A 252 -5.81 -8.09 -2.15
N VAL A 253 -6.50 -8.62 -1.15
CA VAL A 253 -7.80 -8.15 -0.71
C VAL A 253 -7.59 -7.17 0.45
N ASP A 254 -7.67 -5.88 0.13
CA ASP A 254 -7.31 -4.78 1.03
C ASP A 254 -8.59 -4.17 1.62
N THR A 255 -8.91 -4.52 2.87
CA THR A 255 -10.13 -4.03 3.54
C THR A 255 -9.98 -2.65 4.15
N SER A 256 -8.78 -2.34 4.65
CA SER A 256 -8.52 -1.08 5.37
C SER A 256 -7.71 -0.10 4.54
N ASN A 257 -7.40 -0.44 3.28
CA ASN A 257 -6.48 0.27 2.40
C ASN A 257 -5.09 0.48 3.02
N GLU A 258 -4.71 -0.39 3.97
CA GLU A 258 -3.41 -0.28 4.63
C GLU A 258 -2.34 -0.95 3.79
N ILE A 259 -2.59 -2.07 3.11
CA ILE A 259 -1.52 -2.78 2.40
C ILE A 259 -1.02 -1.94 1.22
N ALA A 260 -1.92 -1.50 0.35
CA ALA A 260 -1.53 -0.89 -0.92
C ALA A 260 -1.93 0.58 -1.07
N GLY A 261 -2.39 1.22 0.01
CA GLY A 261 -2.69 2.65 0.05
C GLY A 261 -4.13 2.99 -0.32
N ASP A 262 -4.49 4.26 -0.16
CA ASP A 262 -5.90 4.71 -0.21
C ASP A 262 -6.35 5.15 -1.61
N GLY A 263 -5.40 5.39 -2.53
CA GLY A 263 -5.69 5.75 -3.93
C GLY A 263 -6.30 4.60 -4.72
N ALA A 264 -6.91 4.89 -5.89
CA ALA A 264 -7.46 3.85 -6.78
C ALA A 264 -6.36 2.93 -7.36
N GLU A 265 -5.19 3.50 -7.66
CA GLU A 265 -4.01 2.75 -8.06
C GLU A 265 -3.23 2.29 -6.81
N PRO A 266 -2.87 0.99 -6.73
CA PRO A 266 -2.08 0.49 -5.61
C PRO A 266 -0.67 1.07 -5.61
N HIS A 267 -0.09 1.24 -4.41
CA HIS A 267 1.31 1.60 -4.28
C HIS A 267 2.21 0.49 -4.89
N PRO A 268 3.28 0.82 -5.63
CA PRO A 268 4.18 -0.17 -6.25
C PRO A 268 4.89 -1.13 -5.28
N CYS A 269 4.71 -0.97 -3.97
CA CYS A 269 5.39 -1.77 -2.96
C CYS A 269 4.87 -3.21 -2.86
N ILE A 270 3.73 -3.51 -3.49
CA ILE A 270 3.19 -4.87 -3.58
C ILE A 270 3.63 -5.59 -4.87
N GLY A 271 4.53 -4.98 -5.65
CA GLY A 271 5.00 -5.52 -6.92
C GLY A 271 3.88 -5.59 -7.96
N ARG A 272 3.87 -6.66 -8.76
CA ARG A 272 2.83 -6.94 -9.75
C ARG A 272 1.53 -7.53 -9.17
N ALA A 273 1.39 -7.60 -7.85
CA ALA A 273 0.17 -8.12 -7.23
C ALA A 273 -1.05 -7.27 -7.65
N LEU A 274 -2.15 -7.95 -7.97
CA LEU A 274 -3.43 -7.28 -8.19
C LEU A 274 -4.03 -6.88 -6.86
N ARG A 275 -4.67 -5.72 -6.77
CA ARG A 275 -5.40 -5.30 -5.57
C ARG A 275 -6.89 -5.19 -5.82
N LEU A 276 -7.67 -5.81 -4.93
CA LEU A 276 -9.09 -5.58 -4.79
C LEU A 276 -9.35 -4.83 -3.49
N GLN A 277 -10.00 -3.67 -3.59
CA GLN A 277 -10.43 -2.90 -2.41
C GLN A 277 -11.77 -3.44 -1.94
N VAL A 278 -11.92 -3.62 -0.62
CA VAL A 278 -13.21 -4.03 -0.05
C VAL A 278 -13.97 -2.78 0.40
N PRO A 279 -15.17 -2.48 -0.13
CA PRO A 279 -15.91 -1.28 0.26
C PRO A 279 -16.27 -1.26 1.75
N HIS A 280 -16.68 -2.41 2.28
CA HIS A 280 -17.08 -2.60 3.67
C HIS A 280 -16.64 -3.98 4.16
N ASN A 281 -16.21 -4.09 5.43
CA ASN A 281 -15.73 -5.37 5.99
C ASN A 281 -16.71 -6.55 5.79
N ARG A 282 -18.02 -6.31 5.78
CA ARG A 282 -19.03 -7.35 5.55
C ARG A 282 -19.02 -7.94 4.14
N SER A 283 -18.48 -7.21 3.17
CA SER A 283 -18.36 -7.63 1.77
C SER A 283 -17.04 -8.36 1.49
N GLN A 284 -16.17 -8.55 2.48
CA GLN A 284 -14.87 -9.20 2.28
C GLN A 284 -15.02 -10.59 1.64
N ALA A 285 -15.95 -11.42 2.14
CA ALA A 285 -16.20 -12.75 1.58
C ALA A 285 -16.60 -12.71 0.10
N GLU A 286 -17.39 -11.71 -0.32
CA GLU A 286 -17.81 -11.54 -1.71
C GLU A 286 -16.64 -11.12 -2.60
N VAL A 287 -15.84 -10.15 -2.15
CA VAL A 287 -14.63 -9.70 -2.87
C VAL A 287 -13.59 -10.82 -2.95
N MET A 288 -13.49 -11.67 -1.92
CA MET A 288 -12.64 -12.86 -1.97
C MET A 288 -13.13 -13.90 -3.00
N LEU A 289 -14.45 -14.07 -3.15
CA LEU A 289 -15.02 -14.94 -4.19
C LEU A 289 -14.77 -14.35 -5.58
N GLU A 290 -14.98 -13.05 -5.75
CA GLU A 290 -14.64 -12.32 -6.98
C GLU A 290 -13.16 -12.51 -7.35
N ALA A 291 -12.26 -12.41 -6.37
CA ALA A 291 -10.84 -12.65 -6.55
C ALA A 291 -10.56 -14.01 -7.19
N VAL A 292 -11.15 -15.07 -6.63
CA VAL A 292 -10.96 -16.44 -7.12
C VAL A 292 -11.58 -16.62 -8.50
N GLN A 293 -12.82 -16.18 -8.69
CA GLN A 293 -13.60 -16.41 -9.90
C GLN A 293 -13.01 -15.67 -11.12
N ASN A 294 -12.56 -14.43 -10.94
CA ASN A 294 -12.16 -13.57 -12.05
C ASN A 294 -10.65 -13.57 -12.31
N HIS A 295 -9.84 -13.85 -11.29
CA HIS A 295 -8.39 -13.69 -11.39
C HIS A 295 -7.59 -14.97 -11.20
N GLY A 296 -8.22 -16.07 -10.72
CA GLY A 296 -7.56 -17.36 -10.51
C GLY A 296 -6.19 -17.28 -9.81
N PRO A 297 -6.09 -16.61 -8.64
CA PRO A 297 -4.81 -16.39 -7.98
C PRO A 297 -4.22 -17.69 -7.42
N GLU A 298 -2.90 -17.84 -7.51
CA GLU A 298 -2.12 -18.84 -6.76
C GLU A 298 -2.02 -18.46 -5.28
N VAL A 299 -2.05 -17.16 -4.97
CA VAL A 299 -1.97 -16.64 -3.59
C VAL A 299 -2.97 -15.50 -3.39
N ILE A 300 -3.76 -15.60 -2.32
CA ILE A 300 -4.60 -14.50 -1.82
C ILE A 300 -3.99 -13.98 -0.52
N ILE A 301 -3.79 -12.67 -0.45
CA ILE A 301 -3.31 -11.98 0.75
C ILE A 301 -4.43 -11.09 1.29
N VAL A 302 -4.68 -11.17 2.59
CA VAL A 302 -5.72 -10.42 3.28
C VAL A 302 -5.11 -9.79 4.54
N ASP A 303 -5.34 -8.50 4.79
CA ASP A 303 -4.77 -7.80 5.96
C ASP A 303 -5.40 -8.27 7.28
N GLU A 304 -6.73 -8.28 7.31
CA GLU A 304 -7.52 -8.70 8.47
C GLU A 304 -8.56 -9.72 8.04
N ILE A 305 -8.66 -10.85 8.76
CA ILE A 305 -9.71 -11.84 8.54
C ILE A 305 -10.75 -11.67 9.64
N GLY A 306 -11.99 -11.35 9.26
CA GLY A 306 -13.11 -11.33 10.18
C GLY A 306 -13.59 -12.74 10.53
N SER A 307 -14.40 -12.82 11.59
CA SER A 307 -14.83 -14.10 12.19
C SER A 307 -15.72 -14.97 11.28
N LYS A 308 -16.27 -14.41 10.20
CA LYS A 308 -17.18 -15.11 9.27
C LYS A 308 -16.50 -15.55 7.97
N GLU A 309 -15.38 -14.95 7.58
CA GLU A 309 -14.69 -15.28 6.32
C GLU A 309 -13.88 -16.59 6.37
N VAL A 310 -13.36 -16.98 7.54
CA VAL A 310 -12.53 -18.17 7.75
C VAL A 310 -13.16 -19.46 7.17
N ARG A 311 -14.49 -19.56 7.17
CA ARG A 311 -15.20 -20.78 6.74
C ARG A 311 -15.39 -20.94 5.23
N ARG A 312 -15.38 -19.85 4.45
CA ARG A 312 -15.74 -19.90 3.00
C ARG A 312 -14.53 -19.99 2.07
N ALA A 313 -13.40 -19.39 2.45
CA ALA A 313 -12.19 -19.40 1.62
C ALA A 313 -11.57 -20.81 1.47
N GLY A 314 -11.71 -21.67 2.48
CA GLY A 314 -11.19 -23.04 2.43
C GLY A 314 -11.96 -24.01 1.52
N THR A 315 -13.17 -23.64 1.07
CA THR A 315 -14.06 -24.52 0.28
C THR A 315 -14.11 -24.18 -1.22
N ALA A 316 -13.51 -23.07 -1.65
CA ALA A 316 -13.60 -22.56 -3.03
C ALA A 316 -12.40 -22.92 -3.92
N GLY A 317 -11.76 -24.08 -3.69
CA GLY A 317 -10.74 -24.60 -4.60
C GLY A 317 -11.34 -25.02 -5.95
N PRO A 318 -10.58 -24.93 -7.07
CA PRO A 318 -11.04 -25.37 -8.38
C PRO A 318 -11.19 -26.89 -8.40
N GLY A 319 -12.38 -27.38 -8.09
CA GLY A 319 -12.66 -28.83 -8.03
C GLY A 319 -13.92 -29.25 -7.30
N ALA A 320 -14.64 -28.36 -6.60
CA ALA A 320 -15.93 -28.68 -6.01
C ALA A 320 -17.01 -28.75 -7.11
N ARG A 321 -17.13 -29.92 -7.74
CA ARG A 321 -18.31 -30.28 -8.52
C ARG A 321 -19.52 -30.20 -7.59
N GLU A 322 -20.50 -29.38 -7.96
CA GLU A 322 -21.82 -29.36 -7.33
C GLU A 322 -22.46 -30.74 -7.50
N GLY A 323 -22.38 -31.55 -6.45
CA GLY A 323 -23.26 -32.69 -6.24
C GLY A 323 -24.54 -32.17 -5.60
N GLY A 324 -25.64 -32.24 -6.35
CA GLY A 324 -26.96 -31.95 -5.85
C GLY A 324 -27.40 -32.90 -4.74
N ASP A 325 -28.10 -32.34 -3.78
CA ASP A 325 -29.27 -32.86 -3.04
C ASP A 325 -29.52 -31.80 -1.95
N GLY A 326 -30.60 -31.03 -2.01
CA GLY A 326 -31.96 -31.53 -1.84
C GLY A 326 -32.32 -31.40 -0.36
N CYS A 327 -33.16 -30.40 -0.02
CA CYS A 327 -34.34 -30.52 0.86
C CYS A 327 -34.71 -29.19 1.56
N VAL A 328 -35.67 -28.51 0.94
CA VAL A 328 -36.88 -27.84 1.47
C VAL A 328 -37.00 -27.46 2.97
N SER A 329 -37.49 -26.22 3.16
CA SER A 329 -38.61 -25.79 4.04
C SER A 329 -38.31 -25.02 5.33
N SER A 330 -39.04 -23.89 5.41
CA SER A 330 -39.42 -23.04 6.56
C SER A 330 -38.46 -21.93 6.95
#